data_AF-A0AAV8W6X0-F1
#
_entry.id   AF-A0AAV8W6X0-F1
#
_cell.length_a   1.000
_cell.length_b   1.000
_cell.length_c   1.000
_cell.angle_alpha   90.00
_cell.angle_beta   90.00
_cell.angle_gamma   90.00
#
_symmetry.space_group_name_H-M   'P 1'
#
loop_
_entity.id
_entity.type
_entity.pdbx_description
1 polymer ?
#
loop_
_entity_poly.entity_id
_entity_poly.type
_entity_poly.pdbx_seq_one_letter_code
_entity_poly.pdbx_strand_id
1 'polypeptide(L)'
;METEAFDVSMIKSANIYFRYFPGNTDTDGRPIILCYAECIARAGLNKYEIAKLLLYYSSIPTAKCKEKGFSVLLLAENEADYKMLEILDKSVCLIANSMLIHRFMIWTPGLKNHKRVKELASRVQVTFISDEASLRKYVSQDQAPASCGGSCTHDQLEWVEFFKQLEPFVAACRTAGKSLLSTLSQLRNEEVPHQITRRFLNHQCRCRQITKALESENVQKLRREGNKTLTSLAERGQWLASSADVKRSTSFAYDSFNAVERVTKRLEQLKQERIERLKELARFRTLQEEADELLSWTKKVGEETLNSLTLLLRSVGDAAGVKEVANDFEKFFFQCMDISERQIEKSNDLYEECKSIKDSKGQPLKELTSNLQIQMKAFKEKLEDTRVKIEDSSRCFLLLESCQGILDDDSKEQEDFIKLAKRSGNEKLIQICKNVKEHRDDLDQPPDKEQSQQDKSPPYCQAEISASSTPKPQNTQIRRRSVSSLAFIYHCNHHAAGEMCNCCESDAENSVSYKLKKKYIQTLQNCVCNSGRDTLERKNSGTLGGIKEERESVENLLEKN
;
A
#
# COMPACT_ATOMS: atom_id res chain seq x y z
N MET A 1 21.58 -26.85 2.73
CA MET A 1 20.93 -28.08 3.20
C MET A 1 19.89 -27.69 4.21
N GLU A 2 18.64 -27.99 3.90
CA GLU A 2 17.54 -27.93 4.87
C GLU A 2 17.96 -28.78 6.07
N THR A 3 18.02 -28.16 7.24
CA THR A 3 18.07 -28.88 8.51
C THR A 3 16.72 -29.57 8.66
N GLU A 4 16.56 -30.71 8.01
CA GLU A 4 15.53 -31.69 8.37
C GLU A 4 15.63 -31.88 9.87
N ALA A 5 14.49 -31.77 10.54
CA ALA A 5 14.38 -31.89 11.98
C ALA A 5 15.07 -33.18 12.42
N PHE A 6 16.27 -33.05 13.01
CA PHE A 6 16.97 -34.15 13.59
C PHE A 6 16.03 -34.77 14.63
N ASP A 7 15.81 -36.09 14.55
CA ASP A 7 14.91 -36.80 15.44
C ASP A 7 15.40 -36.68 16.89
N VAL A 8 14.82 -35.72 17.62
CA VAL A 8 15.20 -35.32 18.98
C VAL A 8 15.10 -36.49 19.95
N SER A 9 14.32 -37.52 19.63
CA SER A 9 14.14 -38.70 20.48
C SER A 9 15.40 -39.57 20.57
N MET A 10 16.10 -39.76 19.46
CA MET A 10 17.34 -40.54 19.40
C MET A 10 18.53 -39.77 19.99
N ILE A 11 18.47 -38.43 19.90
CA ILE A 11 19.46 -37.50 20.45
C ILE A 11 19.42 -37.48 22.00
N LYS A 12 18.27 -37.73 22.63
CA LYS A 12 18.12 -37.74 24.11
C LYS A 12 19.01 -38.76 24.81
N SER A 13 19.13 -39.96 24.27
CA SER A 13 19.95 -41.01 24.89
C SER A 13 21.43 -40.77 24.63
N ALA A 14 21.78 -40.33 23.42
CA ALA A 14 23.17 -40.26 22.97
C ALA A 14 23.92 -38.98 23.40
N ASN A 15 23.21 -37.84 23.58
CA ASN A 15 23.78 -36.59 24.11
C ASN A 15 24.21 -36.69 25.59
N ILE A 16 23.83 -37.74 26.33
CA ILE A 16 24.30 -37.92 27.70
C ILE A 16 25.78 -38.38 27.70
N TYR A 17 26.27 -38.94 26.59
CA TYR A 17 27.56 -39.63 26.52
C TYR A 17 28.64 -38.85 25.77
N PHE A 18 28.21 -37.96 24.88
CA PHE A 18 29.05 -36.91 24.30
C PHE A 18 28.73 -35.60 25.01
N ARG A 19 29.75 -34.93 25.55
CA ARG A 19 29.63 -33.60 26.13
C ARG A 19 30.33 -32.59 25.23
N TYR A 20 29.56 -31.75 24.57
CA TYR A 20 30.11 -30.58 23.89
C TYR A 20 30.34 -29.51 24.95
N PHE A 21 31.60 -29.14 25.21
CA PHE A 21 31.89 -28.01 26.08
C PHE A 21 31.74 -26.72 25.26
N PRO A 22 30.61 -26.01 25.36
CA PRO A 22 30.27 -24.99 24.41
C PRO A 22 30.98 -23.70 24.81
N GLY A 23 32.02 -23.32 24.08
CA GLY A 23 32.89 -22.19 24.40
C GLY A 23 34.28 -22.57 24.90
N ASN A 24 34.55 -23.85 25.19
CA ASN A 24 35.92 -24.23 25.57
C ASN A 24 36.76 -24.53 24.35
N THR A 25 37.96 -23.97 24.37
CA THR A 25 38.91 -24.12 23.27
C THR A 25 40.22 -24.70 23.75
N ASP A 26 40.83 -25.50 22.88
CA ASP A 26 42.24 -25.86 22.96
C ASP A 26 43.09 -24.58 22.96
N THR A 27 44.35 -24.67 23.37
CA THR A 27 45.37 -23.61 23.23
C THR A 27 45.43 -22.98 21.83
N ASP A 28 45.08 -23.74 20.78
CA ASP A 28 44.98 -23.27 19.39
C ASP A 28 43.64 -22.58 19.04
N GLY A 29 42.71 -22.45 20.00
CA GLY A 29 41.39 -21.86 19.79
C GLY A 29 40.40 -22.80 19.08
N ARG A 30 40.64 -24.13 19.11
CA ARG A 30 39.77 -25.17 18.51
C ARG A 30 38.70 -25.63 19.50
N PRO A 31 37.42 -25.77 19.12
CA PRO A 31 36.38 -26.28 20.02
C PRO A 31 36.67 -27.72 20.47
N ILE A 32 36.43 -28.02 21.74
CA ILE A 32 36.68 -29.33 22.34
C ILE A 32 35.36 -30.12 22.47
N ILE A 33 35.35 -31.34 21.93
CA ILE A 33 34.26 -32.32 22.13
C ILE A 33 34.73 -33.39 23.12
N LEU A 34 34.09 -33.49 24.27
CA LEU A 34 34.39 -34.49 25.28
C LEU A 34 33.55 -35.75 25.06
N CYS A 35 34.20 -36.90 25.09
CA CYS A 35 33.58 -38.21 24.87
C CYS A 35 33.90 -39.10 26.07
N TYR A 36 32.90 -39.64 26.74
CA TYR A 36 33.09 -40.62 27.81
C TYR A 36 33.05 -42.02 27.21
N ALA A 37 34.18 -42.72 27.15
CA ALA A 37 34.26 -44.00 26.44
C ALA A 37 33.37 -45.09 27.05
N GLU A 38 33.34 -45.20 28.39
CA GLU A 38 32.47 -46.12 29.13
C GLU A 38 30.98 -45.87 28.83
N CYS A 39 30.59 -44.60 28.81
CA CYS A 39 29.24 -44.16 28.51
C CYS A 39 28.79 -44.53 27.09
N ILE A 40 29.65 -44.30 26.09
CA ILE A 40 29.36 -44.61 24.69
C ILE A 40 29.31 -46.14 24.49
N ALA A 41 30.19 -46.89 25.16
CA ALA A 41 30.19 -48.35 25.15
C ALA A 41 28.91 -48.93 25.77
N ARG A 42 28.46 -48.41 26.92
CA ARG A 42 27.21 -48.80 27.59
C ARG A 42 25.98 -48.50 26.74
N ALA A 43 26.02 -47.42 25.97
CA ALA A 43 24.95 -46.99 25.08
C ALA A 43 24.86 -47.82 23.80
N GLY A 44 25.92 -48.53 23.43
CA GLY A 44 25.97 -49.32 22.19
C GLY A 44 25.90 -48.47 20.91
N LEU A 45 26.39 -47.22 20.95
CA LEU A 45 26.25 -46.29 19.83
C LEU A 45 27.03 -46.78 18.60
N ASN A 46 26.37 -46.75 17.44
CA ASN A 46 26.98 -47.14 16.17
C ASN A 46 27.73 -45.96 15.51
N LYS A 47 28.63 -46.26 14.57
CA LYS A 47 29.43 -45.26 13.83
C LYS A 47 28.58 -44.18 13.13
N TYR A 48 27.39 -44.54 12.66
CA TYR A 48 26.46 -43.60 12.01
C TYR A 48 25.80 -42.63 13.00
N GLU A 49 25.53 -43.09 14.21
CA GLU A 49 24.90 -42.27 15.25
C GLU A 49 25.91 -41.27 15.81
N ILE A 50 27.14 -41.71 16.05
CA ILE A 50 28.26 -40.86 16.44
C ILE A 50 28.53 -39.81 15.35
N ALA A 51 28.54 -40.20 14.08
CA ALA A 51 28.68 -39.27 12.97
C ALA A 51 27.58 -38.19 12.96
N LYS A 52 26.31 -38.56 13.18
CA LYS A 52 25.20 -37.59 13.28
C LYS A 52 25.37 -36.62 14.46
N LEU A 53 25.81 -37.10 15.63
CA LEU A 53 26.05 -36.25 16.80
C LEU A 53 27.18 -35.25 16.55
N LEU A 54 28.27 -35.70 15.93
CA LEU A 54 29.38 -34.82 15.56
C LEU A 54 28.92 -33.74 14.56
N LEU A 55 28.08 -34.11 13.57
CA LEU A 55 27.48 -33.13 12.66
C LEU A 55 26.58 -32.13 13.40
N TYR A 56 25.77 -32.59 14.36
CA TYR A 56 24.97 -31.69 15.20
C TYR A 56 25.85 -30.72 16.00
N TYR A 57 26.89 -31.20 16.68
CA TYR A 57 27.83 -30.32 17.40
C TYR A 57 28.57 -29.37 16.47
N SER A 58 28.83 -29.77 15.22
CA SER A 58 29.40 -28.88 14.22
C SER A 58 28.47 -27.71 13.85
N SER A 59 27.16 -27.83 14.08
CA SER A 59 26.18 -26.78 13.75
C SER A 59 26.19 -25.62 14.74
N ILE A 60 26.60 -25.86 15.99
CA ILE A 60 26.47 -24.94 17.13
C ILE A 60 27.52 -23.81 17.15
N PRO A 61 28.84 -24.06 17.00
CA PRO A 61 29.85 -23.00 17.02
C PRO A 61 29.74 -22.05 15.82
N THR A 62 30.30 -20.83 15.94
CA THR A 62 30.35 -19.88 14.81
C THR A 62 31.20 -20.40 13.65
N ALA A 63 30.95 -19.91 12.42
CA ALA A 63 31.75 -20.23 11.24
C ALA A 63 33.27 -20.07 11.47
N LYS A 64 33.68 -19.02 12.20
CA LYS A 64 35.10 -18.77 12.57
C LYS A 64 35.72 -19.89 13.41
N CYS A 65 34.93 -20.53 14.27
CA CYS A 65 35.38 -21.67 15.08
C CYS A 65 35.40 -22.96 14.27
N LYS A 66 34.46 -23.13 13.31
CA LYS A 66 34.41 -24.31 12.42
C LYS A 66 35.62 -24.39 11.51
N GLU A 67 36.11 -23.25 11.00
CA GLU A 67 37.31 -23.18 10.15
C GLU A 67 38.58 -23.70 10.84
N LYS A 68 38.69 -23.53 12.16
CA LYS A 68 39.85 -23.99 12.95
C LYS A 68 39.89 -25.51 13.17
N GLY A 69 38.77 -26.19 12.91
CA GLY A 69 38.56 -27.60 13.20
C GLY A 69 38.32 -27.90 14.68
N PHE A 70 37.97 -29.14 14.98
CA PHE A 70 37.59 -29.62 16.30
C PHE A 70 38.69 -30.49 16.91
N SER A 71 38.85 -30.42 18.23
CA SER A 71 39.67 -31.35 19.03
C SER A 71 38.73 -32.27 19.81
N VAL A 72 38.95 -33.59 19.76
CA VAL A 72 38.11 -34.54 20.49
C VAL A 72 38.88 -35.12 21.67
N LEU A 73 38.36 -34.93 22.87
CA LEU A 73 38.91 -35.47 24.12
C LEU A 73 38.12 -36.72 24.51
N LEU A 74 38.75 -37.89 24.47
CA LEU A 74 38.19 -39.17 24.88
C LEU A 74 38.67 -39.50 26.29
N LEU A 75 37.75 -39.62 27.24
CA LEU A 75 38.02 -40.13 28.58
C LEU A 75 37.92 -41.65 28.55
N ALA A 76 39.05 -42.32 28.73
CA ALA A 76 39.16 -43.77 28.72
C ALA A 76 39.84 -44.22 30.01
N GLU A 77 39.07 -44.78 30.94
CA GLU A 77 39.58 -45.23 32.23
C GLU A 77 40.17 -46.64 32.14
N ASN A 78 39.74 -47.45 31.15
CA ASN A 78 40.17 -48.84 30.97
C ASN A 78 40.80 -49.11 29.59
N GLU A 79 41.68 -50.13 29.47
CA GLU A 79 42.22 -50.55 28.15
C GLU A 79 41.13 -51.04 27.17
N ALA A 80 39.98 -51.51 27.68
CA ALA A 80 38.85 -51.95 26.87
C ALA A 80 38.22 -50.80 26.05
N ASP A 81 38.37 -49.57 26.53
CA ASP A 81 37.80 -48.36 25.95
C ASP A 81 38.53 -47.91 24.67
N TYR A 82 39.74 -48.43 24.41
CA TYR A 82 40.47 -48.15 23.17
C TYR A 82 39.74 -48.66 21.91
N LYS A 83 38.82 -49.63 22.05
CA LYS A 83 37.93 -50.06 20.94
C LYS A 83 37.01 -48.94 20.48
N MET A 84 36.65 -48.00 21.36
CA MET A 84 35.80 -46.86 21.03
C MET A 84 36.52 -45.87 20.10
N LEU A 85 37.85 -45.80 20.17
CA LEU A 85 38.64 -44.99 19.27
C LEU A 85 38.53 -45.48 17.82
N GLU A 86 38.48 -46.79 17.58
CA GLU A 86 38.28 -47.34 16.23
C GLU A 86 36.88 -47.03 15.68
N ILE A 87 35.85 -47.01 16.53
CA ILE A 87 34.49 -46.66 16.13
C ILE A 87 34.39 -45.16 15.84
N LEU A 88 34.98 -44.33 16.70
CA LEU A 88 35.06 -42.89 16.53
C LEU A 88 35.80 -42.53 15.24
N ASP A 89 36.96 -43.15 14.98
CA ASP A 89 37.73 -42.99 13.76
C ASP A 89 36.91 -43.33 12.50
N LYS A 90 36.20 -44.47 12.51
CA LYS A 90 35.27 -44.84 11.41
C LYS A 90 34.15 -43.82 11.25
N SER A 91 33.64 -43.24 12.34
CA SER A 91 32.60 -42.21 12.32
C SER A 91 33.11 -40.91 11.70
N VAL A 92 34.34 -40.54 12.04
CA VAL A 92 35.00 -39.34 11.53
C VAL A 92 35.33 -39.46 10.04
N CYS A 93 35.72 -40.64 9.57
CA CYS A 93 35.86 -40.92 8.14
C CYS A 93 34.56 -40.68 7.36
N LEU A 94 33.37 -40.92 7.96
CA LEU A 94 32.09 -40.67 7.30
C LEU A 94 31.76 -39.19 7.14
N ILE A 95 32.30 -38.33 8.01
CA ILE A 95 31.99 -36.89 8.08
C ILE A 95 33.16 -35.99 7.68
N ALA A 96 34.24 -36.57 7.13
CA ALA A 96 35.48 -35.86 6.80
C ALA A 96 35.27 -34.68 5.83
N ASN A 97 34.24 -34.74 4.97
CA ASN A 97 33.89 -33.67 4.03
C ASN A 97 33.15 -32.50 4.68
N SER A 98 32.56 -32.70 5.85
CA SER A 98 31.67 -31.77 6.53
C SER A 98 32.24 -31.20 7.83
N MET A 99 33.18 -31.92 8.47
CA MET A 99 33.77 -31.51 9.73
C MET A 99 35.26 -31.86 9.77
N LEU A 100 36.10 -30.86 10.08
CA LEU A 100 37.54 -31.05 10.24
C LEU A 100 37.85 -31.39 11.70
N ILE A 101 38.40 -32.57 11.96
CA ILE A 101 38.93 -32.92 13.28
C ILE A 101 40.44 -32.94 13.21
N HIS A 102 41.09 -32.13 14.06
CA HIS A 102 42.53 -31.94 14.01
C HIS A 102 43.28 -32.92 14.93
N ARG A 103 42.69 -33.31 16.06
CA ARG A 103 43.37 -34.13 17.07
C ARG A 103 42.39 -34.97 17.90
N PHE A 104 42.81 -36.19 18.23
CA PHE A 104 42.24 -36.99 19.30
C PHE A 104 43.16 -36.94 20.53
N MET A 105 42.60 -36.55 21.67
CA MET A 105 43.28 -36.53 22.96
C MET A 105 42.66 -37.62 23.82
N ILE A 106 43.46 -38.52 24.36
CA ILE A 106 42.96 -39.63 25.18
C ILE A 106 43.45 -39.42 26.60
N TRP A 107 42.51 -39.20 27.52
CA TRP A 107 42.78 -39.07 28.94
C TRP A 107 42.69 -40.44 29.60
N THR A 108 43.83 -40.93 30.09
CA THR A 108 43.96 -42.22 30.79
C THR A 108 44.73 -41.99 32.09
N PRO A 109 44.05 -41.60 33.18
CA PRO A 109 44.73 -41.28 34.43
C PRO A 109 45.43 -42.54 34.97
N GLY A 110 46.75 -42.47 35.17
CA GLY A 110 47.51 -43.54 35.83
C GLY A 110 47.98 -44.73 34.98
N LEU A 111 47.66 -44.82 33.69
CA LEU A 111 48.26 -45.83 32.79
C LEU A 111 49.56 -45.32 32.15
N LYS A 112 50.69 -46.00 32.43
CA LYS A 112 52.02 -45.69 31.87
C LYS A 112 52.39 -46.54 30.64
N ASN A 113 51.66 -47.64 30.37
CA ASN A 113 51.91 -48.54 29.26
C ASN A 113 50.84 -48.38 28.17
N HIS A 114 51.10 -47.47 27.23
CA HIS A 114 50.26 -47.35 26.04
C HIS A 114 50.61 -48.47 25.05
N LYS A 115 49.69 -49.41 24.80
CA LYS A 115 49.79 -50.24 23.58
C LYS A 115 49.73 -49.29 22.38
N ARG A 116 50.61 -49.50 21.40
CA ARG A 116 50.56 -48.78 20.11
C ARG A 116 49.18 -49.00 19.50
N VAL A 117 48.32 -48.00 19.58
CA VAL A 117 47.10 -47.96 18.80
C VAL A 117 47.49 -48.00 17.32
N LYS A 118 46.81 -48.86 16.55
CA LYS A 118 47.02 -48.97 15.10
C LYS A 118 46.78 -47.60 14.44
N GLU A 119 47.48 -47.33 13.33
CA GLU A 119 47.22 -46.12 12.54
C GLU A 119 45.72 -46.01 12.24
N LEU A 120 45.15 -44.87 12.64
CA LEU A 120 43.75 -44.57 12.43
C LEU A 120 43.48 -44.32 10.93
N ALA A 121 42.35 -44.79 10.43
CA ALA A 121 41.96 -44.62 9.03
C ALA A 121 41.78 -43.14 8.65
N SER A 122 41.40 -42.29 9.61
CA SER A 122 41.25 -40.84 9.43
C SER A 122 42.58 -40.07 9.37
N ARG A 123 43.72 -40.71 9.67
CA ARG A 123 45.06 -40.08 9.79
C ARG A 123 45.14 -38.92 10.79
N VAL A 124 44.15 -38.78 11.68
CA VAL A 124 44.12 -37.74 12.71
C VAL A 124 45.16 -38.04 13.80
N GLN A 125 45.84 -37.00 14.29
CA GLN A 125 46.87 -37.15 15.31
C GLN A 125 46.27 -37.59 16.65
N VAL A 126 46.75 -38.70 17.22
CA VAL A 126 46.33 -39.22 18.54
C VAL A 126 47.40 -38.90 19.59
N THR A 127 47.00 -38.29 20.70
CA THR A 127 47.87 -38.00 21.84
C THR A 127 47.32 -38.61 23.12
N PHE A 128 48.11 -39.45 23.78
CA PHE A 128 47.79 -40.02 25.10
C PHE A 128 48.23 -39.06 26.20
N ILE A 129 47.37 -38.86 27.19
CA ILE A 129 47.57 -37.93 28.30
C ILE A 129 47.31 -38.68 29.59
N SER A 130 48.38 -38.95 30.34
CA SER A 130 48.33 -39.70 31.60
C SER A 130 48.30 -38.81 32.84
N ASP A 131 48.71 -37.54 32.71
CA ASP A 131 48.84 -36.59 33.82
C ASP A 131 48.22 -35.23 33.48
N GLU A 132 47.70 -34.53 34.50
CA GLU A 132 47.12 -33.18 34.41
C GLU A 132 48.12 -32.14 33.87
N ALA A 133 49.41 -32.28 34.21
CA ALA A 133 50.47 -31.42 33.70
C ALA A 133 50.68 -31.56 32.19
N SER A 134 50.38 -32.73 31.62
CA SER A 134 50.45 -32.98 30.18
C SER A 134 49.20 -32.47 29.46
N LEU A 135 48.03 -32.46 30.12
CA LEU A 135 46.82 -31.84 29.60
C LEU A 135 46.94 -30.31 29.49
N ARG A 136 47.59 -29.67 30.48
CA ARG A 136 47.84 -28.22 30.49
C ARG A 136 48.59 -27.68 29.25
N LYS A 137 49.34 -28.52 28.55
CA LYS A 137 50.03 -28.15 27.30
C LYS A 137 49.08 -27.94 26.12
N TYR A 138 47.87 -28.49 26.21
CA TYR A 138 46.88 -28.50 25.14
C TYR A 138 45.57 -27.83 25.58
N VAL A 139 45.19 -27.89 26.86
CA VAL A 139 43.98 -27.25 27.37
C VAL A 139 44.31 -26.49 28.64
N SER A 140 44.04 -25.18 28.65
CA SER A 140 44.23 -24.33 29.84
C SER A 140 43.41 -24.83 31.03
N GLN A 141 43.87 -24.59 32.25
CA GLN A 141 43.20 -25.10 33.47
C GLN A 141 41.75 -24.59 33.63
N ASP A 142 41.46 -23.40 33.12
CA ASP A 142 40.11 -22.80 33.10
C ASP A 142 39.17 -23.42 32.05
N GLN A 143 39.75 -24.12 31.09
CA GLN A 143 39.06 -24.73 29.93
C GLN A 143 39.00 -26.26 30.04
N ALA A 144 39.75 -26.85 30.97
CA ALA A 144 39.77 -28.28 31.20
C ALA A 144 38.52 -28.72 32.00
N PRO A 145 37.91 -29.87 31.68
CA PRO A 145 36.80 -30.42 32.46
C PRO A 145 37.21 -30.71 33.91
N ALA A 146 36.27 -30.57 34.85
CA ALA A 146 36.48 -30.95 36.25
C ALA A 146 36.93 -32.43 36.42
N SER A 147 36.47 -33.33 35.55
CA SER A 147 36.90 -34.74 35.51
C SER A 147 38.38 -34.95 35.18
N CYS A 148 39.07 -33.92 34.70
CA CYS A 148 40.49 -33.96 34.33
C CYS A 148 41.35 -32.98 35.16
N GLY A 149 40.84 -32.51 36.31
CA GLY A 149 41.54 -31.57 37.21
C GLY A 149 41.34 -30.08 36.87
N GLY A 150 40.46 -29.75 35.91
CA GLY A 150 40.15 -28.36 35.56
C GLY A 150 39.06 -27.73 36.43
N SER A 151 38.82 -26.42 36.25
CA SER A 151 37.78 -25.68 36.97
C SER A 151 36.42 -25.67 36.24
N CYS A 152 36.34 -26.23 35.03
CA CYS A 152 35.15 -26.15 34.20
C CYS A 152 34.11 -27.21 34.58
N THR A 153 33.01 -26.76 35.19
CA THR A 153 31.80 -27.55 35.41
C THR A 153 30.80 -27.27 34.29
N HIS A 154 30.22 -28.32 33.73
CA HIS A 154 29.16 -28.22 32.73
C HIS A 154 28.04 -29.17 33.12
N ASP A 155 26.80 -28.77 32.89
CA ASP A 155 25.65 -29.65 33.06
C ASP A 155 25.10 -30.00 31.69
N GLN A 156 25.36 -31.24 31.28
CA GLN A 156 24.95 -31.74 29.97
C GLN A 156 23.42 -31.90 29.89
N LEU A 157 22.74 -32.18 31.00
CA LEU A 157 21.28 -32.37 30.98
C LEU A 157 20.57 -31.03 30.79
N GLU A 158 20.94 -30.01 31.56
CA GLU A 158 20.41 -28.65 31.39
C GLU A 158 20.77 -28.07 30.02
N TRP A 159 21.98 -28.36 29.51
CA TRP A 159 22.37 -27.95 28.16
C TRP A 159 21.48 -28.56 27.08
N VAL A 160 21.17 -29.85 27.18
CA VAL A 160 20.25 -30.52 26.24
C VAL A 160 18.84 -29.97 26.36
N GLU A 161 18.33 -29.77 27.58
CA GLU A 161 16.99 -29.20 27.82
C GLU A 161 16.88 -27.79 27.24
N PHE A 162 17.94 -26.98 27.36
CA PHE A 162 18.04 -25.65 26.77
C PHE A 162 17.94 -25.69 25.24
N PHE A 163 18.77 -26.48 24.54
CA PHE A 163 18.73 -26.54 23.07
C PHE A 163 17.43 -27.16 22.54
N LYS A 164 16.86 -28.11 23.26
CA LYS A 164 15.54 -28.70 22.99
C LYS A 164 14.40 -27.68 23.05
N GLN A 165 14.51 -26.67 23.90
CA GLN A 165 13.55 -25.56 23.95
C GLN A 165 13.87 -24.48 22.92
N LEU A 166 15.16 -24.18 22.72
CA LEU A 166 15.64 -23.12 21.84
C LEU A 166 15.34 -23.39 20.36
N GLU A 167 15.65 -24.60 19.87
CA GLU A 167 15.57 -24.91 18.44
C GLU A 167 14.14 -24.79 17.87
N PRO A 168 13.10 -25.39 18.49
CA PRO A 168 11.72 -25.21 18.03
C PRO A 168 11.29 -23.75 18.11
N PHE A 169 11.76 -23.01 19.12
CA PHE A 169 11.43 -21.60 19.30
C PHE A 169 12.02 -20.73 18.18
N VAL A 170 13.31 -20.90 17.88
CA VAL A 170 13.97 -20.20 16.77
C VAL A 170 13.37 -20.59 15.42
N ALA A 171 13.04 -21.87 15.21
CA ALA A 171 12.37 -22.33 14.01
C ALA A 171 10.98 -21.70 13.84
N ALA A 172 10.22 -21.57 14.92
CA ALA A 172 8.93 -20.88 14.94
C ALA A 172 9.11 -19.39 14.60
N CYS A 173 10.07 -18.69 15.22
CA CYS A 173 10.40 -17.29 14.91
C CYS A 173 10.75 -17.10 13.43
N ARG A 174 11.58 -17.98 12.86
CA ARG A 174 11.96 -17.93 11.44
C ARG A 174 10.75 -18.15 10.52
N THR A 175 9.90 -19.11 10.83
CA THR A 175 8.73 -19.44 10.01
C THR A 175 7.68 -18.32 10.07
N ALA A 176 7.41 -17.80 11.26
CA ALA A 176 6.54 -16.64 11.46
C ALA A 176 7.10 -15.39 10.75
N GLY A 177 8.40 -15.11 10.92
CA GLY A 177 9.08 -13.99 10.27
C GLY A 177 8.97 -14.04 8.76
N LYS A 178 9.25 -15.20 8.13
CA LYS A 178 9.11 -15.38 6.68
C LYS A 178 7.68 -15.11 6.18
N SER A 179 6.67 -15.64 6.88
CA SER A 179 5.26 -15.45 6.53
C SER A 179 4.84 -13.96 6.60
N LEU A 180 5.20 -13.29 7.69
CA LEU A 180 4.87 -11.88 7.89
C LEU A 180 5.61 -10.97 6.90
N LEU A 181 6.90 -11.25 6.63
CA LEU A 181 7.69 -10.49 5.68
C LEU A 181 7.19 -10.67 4.23
N SER A 182 6.82 -11.88 3.85
CA SER A 182 6.17 -12.13 2.55
C SER A 182 4.91 -11.28 2.39
N THR A 183 4.10 -11.18 3.44
CA THR A 183 2.89 -10.34 3.44
C THR A 183 3.26 -8.86 3.31
N LEU A 184 4.27 -8.37 4.04
CA LEU A 184 4.74 -6.99 3.91
C LEU A 184 5.27 -6.67 2.51
N SER A 185 6.02 -7.59 1.89
CA SER A 185 6.56 -7.39 0.54
C SER A 185 5.45 -7.32 -0.51
N GLN A 186 4.41 -8.15 -0.39
CA GLN A 186 3.24 -8.09 -1.26
C GLN A 186 2.52 -6.73 -1.14
N LEU A 187 2.43 -6.18 0.07
CA LEU A 187 1.80 -4.87 0.30
C LEU A 187 2.59 -3.68 -0.24
N ARG A 188 3.91 -3.81 -0.41
CA ARG A 188 4.81 -2.73 -0.86
C ARG A 188 4.81 -2.54 -2.37
N ASN A 189 4.67 -3.63 -3.13
CA ASN A 189 4.97 -3.65 -4.56
C ASN A 189 3.75 -3.39 -5.47
N GLU A 190 2.66 -2.82 -4.96
CA GLU A 190 1.40 -2.79 -5.68
C GLU A 190 0.82 -1.38 -5.87
N GLU A 191 0.52 -1.05 -7.13
CA GLU A 191 -0.10 0.20 -7.56
C GLU A 191 -1.48 0.41 -6.92
N VAL A 192 -1.79 1.67 -6.60
CA VAL A 192 -3.10 2.07 -6.09
C VAL A 192 -4.04 2.32 -7.28
N PRO A 193 -5.13 1.55 -7.46
CA PRO A 193 -6.07 1.75 -8.57
C PRO A 193 -6.62 3.17 -8.59
N HIS A 194 -7.00 3.75 -9.73
CA HIS A 194 -7.60 5.10 -9.77
C HIS A 194 -9.06 5.12 -9.33
N GLN A 195 -9.84 4.11 -9.73
CA GLN A 195 -11.28 4.03 -9.45
C GLN A 195 -11.56 3.67 -7.99
N ILE A 196 -12.46 4.41 -7.37
CA ILE A 196 -12.79 4.30 -5.93
C ILE A 196 -13.37 2.94 -5.58
N THR A 197 -14.19 2.37 -6.47
CA THR A 197 -14.73 1.03 -6.28
C THR A 197 -13.62 -0.03 -6.19
N ARG A 198 -12.63 0.07 -7.08
CA ARG A 198 -11.46 -0.82 -7.11
C ARG A 198 -10.50 -0.56 -5.93
N ARG A 199 -10.30 0.70 -5.54
CA ARG A 199 -9.52 1.08 -4.35
C ARG A 199 -10.07 0.41 -3.10
N PHE A 200 -11.38 0.50 -2.88
CA PHE A 200 -12.04 -0.10 -1.72
C PHE A 200 -11.85 -1.63 -1.69
N LEU A 201 -12.11 -2.33 -2.80
CA LEU A 201 -11.92 -3.79 -2.88
C LEU A 201 -10.47 -4.20 -2.63
N ASN A 202 -9.52 -3.43 -3.19
CA ASN A 202 -8.10 -3.65 -2.98
C ASN A 202 -7.72 -3.48 -1.50
N HIS A 203 -8.15 -2.41 -0.84
CA HIS A 203 -7.93 -2.21 0.60
C HIS A 203 -8.58 -3.31 1.44
N GLN A 204 -9.79 -3.76 1.09
CA GLN A 204 -10.49 -4.84 1.78
C GLN A 204 -9.75 -6.17 1.66
N CYS A 205 -9.30 -6.52 0.45
CA CYS A 205 -8.50 -7.72 0.20
C CYS A 205 -7.19 -7.68 1.00
N ARG A 206 -6.48 -6.54 1.00
CA ARG A 206 -5.23 -6.36 1.76
C ARG A 206 -5.45 -6.46 3.26
N CYS A 207 -6.51 -5.86 3.81
CA CYS A 207 -6.88 -6.02 5.22
C CYS A 207 -7.08 -7.50 5.58
N ARG A 208 -7.72 -8.26 4.69
CA ARG A 208 -7.91 -9.71 4.88
C ARG A 208 -6.58 -10.47 4.84
N GLN A 209 -5.69 -10.15 3.91
CA GLN A 209 -4.35 -10.76 3.83
C GLN A 209 -3.53 -10.50 5.10
N ILE A 210 -3.49 -9.25 5.58
CA ILE A 210 -2.81 -8.89 6.83
C ILE A 210 -3.40 -9.66 8.01
N THR A 211 -4.73 -9.70 8.10
CA THR A 211 -5.44 -10.42 9.17
C THR A 211 -5.08 -11.91 9.16
N LYS A 212 -5.10 -12.56 7.99
CA LYS A 212 -4.71 -13.97 7.85
C LYS A 212 -3.26 -14.22 8.28
N ALA A 213 -2.33 -13.32 7.95
CA ALA A 213 -0.93 -13.46 8.34
C ALA A 213 -0.74 -13.34 9.86
N LEU A 214 -1.42 -12.36 10.48
CA LEU A 214 -1.42 -12.16 11.93
C LEU A 214 -2.10 -13.30 12.69
N GLU A 215 -3.13 -13.92 12.12
CA GLU A 215 -3.87 -15.05 12.70
C GLU A 215 -3.20 -16.42 12.45
N SER A 216 -2.06 -16.45 11.77
CA SER A 216 -1.34 -17.71 11.55
C SER A 216 -0.94 -18.36 12.87
N GLU A 217 -1.04 -19.70 12.92
CA GLU A 217 -0.86 -20.48 14.15
C GLU A 217 0.50 -20.20 14.82
N ASN A 218 1.58 -20.11 14.04
CA ASN A 218 2.93 -19.85 14.55
C ASN A 218 3.05 -18.44 15.17
N VAL A 219 2.44 -17.42 14.56
CA VAL A 219 2.46 -16.05 15.09
C VAL A 219 1.65 -15.97 16.38
N GLN A 220 0.48 -16.62 16.43
CA GLN A 220 -0.37 -16.65 17.62
C GLN A 220 0.23 -17.46 18.78
N LYS A 221 0.94 -18.56 18.49
CA LYS A 221 1.72 -19.29 19.50
C LYS A 221 2.84 -18.43 20.06
N LEU A 222 3.67 -17.82 19.20
CA LEU A 222 4.75 -16.93 19.62
C LEU A 222 4.23 -15.74 20.45
N ARG A 223 3.08 -15.15 20.09
CA ARG A 223 2.50 -14.05 20.87
C ARG A 223 2.07 -14.46 22.28
N ARG A 224 1.55 -15.68 22.45
CA ARG A 224 1.05 -16.19 23.74
C ARG A 224 2.17 -16.73 24.63
N GLU A 225 3.13 -17.44 24.04
CA GLU A 225 4.11 -18.24 24.77
C GLU A 225 5.55 -17.76 24.59
N GLY A 226 5.82 -16.86 23.65
CA GLY A 226 7.17 -16.47 23.29
C GLY A 226 7.93 -15.79 24.43
N ASN A 227 7.31 -14.83 25.12
CA ASN A 227 7.92 -14.20 26.30
C ASN A 227 8.18 -15.20 27.43
N LYS A 228 7.25 -16.14 27.67
CA LYS A 228 7.45 -17.20 28.68
C LYS A 228 8.63 -18.12 28.30
N THR A 229 8.73 -18.45 27.02
CA THR A 229 9.82 -19.29 26.49
C THR A 229 11.16 -18.56 26.60
N LEU A 230 11.21 -17.26 26.29
CA LEU A 230 12.42 -16.44 26.45
C LEU A 230 12.88 -16.33 27.91
N THR A 231 11.96 -16.07 28.85
CA THR A 231 12.30 -16.06 30.28
C THR A 231 12.86 -17.41 30.71
N SER A 232 12.20 -18.50 30.31
CA SER A 232 12.65 -19.86 30.63
C SER A 232 14.01 -20.21 30.03
N LEU A 233 14.30 -19.75 28.81
CA LEU A 233 15.62 -19.89 28.18
C LEU A 233 16.69 -19.05 28.89
N ALA A 234 16.35 -17.85 29.35
CA ALA A 234 17.26 -16.99 30.10
C ALA A 234 17.62 -17.58 31.47
N GLU A 235 16.63 -18.12 32.19
CA GLU A 235 16.81 -18.82 33.47
C GLU A 235 17.72 -20.06 33.31
N ARG A 236 17.45 -20.90 32.31
CA ARG A 236 18.33 -22.04 31.99
C ARG A 236 19.73 -21.61 31.57
N GLY A 237 19.82 -20.53 30.80
CA GLY A 237 21.10 -19.95 30.37
C GLY A 237 21.97 -19.44 31.53
N GLN A 238 21.39 -19.08 32.67
CA GLN A 238 22.13 -18.64 33.86
C GLN A 238 22.98 -19.76 34.46
N TRP A 239 22.47 -20.99 34.50
CA TRP A 239 23.20 -22.18 34.96
C TRP A 239 24.32 -22.59 34.01
N LEU A 240 24.25 -22.13 32.75
CA LEU A 240 25.21 -22.39 31.69
C LEU A 240 26.01 -21.14 31.31
N ALA A 241 26.11 -20.14 32.21
CA ALA A 241 26.68 -18.83 31.91
C ALA A 241 28.15 -18.87 31.44
N SER A 242 28.90 -19.93 31.77
CA SER A 242 30.27 -20.12 31.28
C SER A 242 30.32 -20.36 29.77
N SER A 243 29.20 -20.78 29.17
CA SER A 243 29.12 -21.10 27.75
C SER A 243 28.89 -19.87 26.88
N ALA A 244 29.86 -19.58 26.00
CA ALA A 244 29.73 -18.50 25.01
C ALA A 244 28.65 -18.80 23.96
N ASP A 245 28.47 -20.07 23.59
CA ASP A 245 27.48 -20.47 22.59
C ASP A 245 26.04 -20.36 23.13
N VAL A 246 25.80 -20.70 24.40
CA VAL A 246 24.49 -20.51 25.05
C VAL A 246 24.15 -19.02 25.12
N LYS A 247 25.09 -18.17 25.58
CA LYS A 247 24.90 -16.70 25.59
C LYS A 247 24.54 -16.14 24.22
N ARG A 248 25.29 -16.53 23.17
CA ARG A 248 25.02 -16.12 21.80
C ARG A 248 23.64 -16.58 21.34
N SER A 249 23.30 -17.84 21.59
CA SER A 249 22.04 -18.45 21.15
C SER A 249 20.83 -17.83 21.85
N THR A 250 20.94 -17.52 23.14
CA THR A 250 19.92 -16.79 23.89
C THR A 250 19.72 -15.37 23.34
N SER A 251 20.81 -14.65 23.06
CA SER A 251 20.72 -13.32 22.41
C SER A 251 20.05 -13.42 21.05
N PHE A 252 20.46 -14.39 20.23
CA PHE A 252 19.88 -14.60 18.90
C PHE A 252 18.38 -14.93 18.96
N ALA A 253 17.95 -15.76 19.90
CA ALA A 253 16.54 -16.06 20.11
C ALA A 253 15.74 -14.82 20.55
N TYR A 254 16.30 -14.01 21.45
CA TYR A 254 15.72 -12.74 21.88
C TYR A 254 15.57 -11.76 20.70
N ASP A 255 16.62 -11.56 19.91
CA ASP A 255 16.62 -10.67 18.75
C ASP A 255 15.64 -11.13 17.67
N SER A 256 15.60 -12.44 17.41
CA SER A 256 14.67 -13.06 16.45
C SER A 256 13.21 -12.87 16.86
N PHE A 257 12.89 -13.09 18.14
CA PHE A 257 11.54 -12.89 18.65
C PHE A 257 11.12 -11.42 18.58
N ASN A 258 11.99 -10.51 19.04
CA ASN A 258 11.72 -9.08 18.97
C ASN A 258 11.57 -8.58 17.54
N ALA A 259 12.31 -9.14 16.57
CA ALA A 259 12.13 -8.84 15.16
C ALA A 259 10.73 -9.23 14.66
N VAL A 260 10.26 -10.43 15.03
CA VAL A 260 8.89 -10.90 14.71
C VAL A 260 7.85 -10.00 15.37
N GLU A 261 8.02 -9.59 16.62
CA GLU A 261 7.11 -8.67 17.30
C GLU A 261 7.06 -7.28 16.63
N ARG A 262 8.21 -6.73 16.23
CA ARG A 262 8.27 -5.44 15.50
C ARG A 262 7.49 -5.53 14.18
N VAL A 263 7.70 -6.60 13.42
CA VAL A 263 6.99 -6.83 12.15
C VAL A 263 5.49 -7.00 12.38
N THR A 264 5.11 -7.73 13.43
CA THR A 264 3.69 -7.93 13.83
C THR A 264 3.03 -6.59 14.15
N LYS A 265 3.65 -5.76 15.01
CA LYS A 265 3.16 -4.42 15.36
C LYS A 265 3.03 -3.53 14.12
N ARG A 266 3.99 -3.58 13.20
CA ARG A 266 3.90 -2.81 11.95
C ARG A 266 2.73 -3.26 11.08
N LEU A 267 2.47 -4.56 10.99
CA LEU A 267 1.32 -5.09 10.25
C LEU A 267 -0.01 -4.71 10.92
N GLU A 268 -0.09 -4.70 12.25
CA GLU A 268 -1.27 -4.21 12.99
C GLU A 268 -1.53 -2.73 12.71
N GLN A 269 -0.49 -1.89 12.74
CA GLN A 269 -0.60 -0.48 12.39
C GLN A 269 -1.09 -0.31 10.95
N LEU A 270 -0.48 -1.03 9.99
CA LEU A 270 -0.90 -0.99 8.59
C LEU A 270 -2.34 -1.46 8.38
N LYS A 271 -2.79 -2.47 9.15
CA LYS A 271 -4.19 -2.91 9.16
C LYS A 271 -5.11 -1.80 9.65
N GLN A 272 -4.77 -1.15 10.76
CA GLN A 272 -5.56 -0.06 11.32
C GLN A 272 -5.66 1.12 10.34
N GLU A 273 -4.53 1.58 9.79
CA GLU A 273 -4.50 2.63 8.77
C GLU A 273 -5.35 2.26 7.53
N ARG A 274 -5.46 0.98 7.19
CA ARG A 274 -6.27 0.53 6.04
C ARG A 274 -7.75 0.44 6.38
N ILE A 275 -8.11 0.07 7.61
CA ILE A 275 -9.49 0.09 8.08
C ILE A 275 -10.02 1.53 8.08
N GLU A 276 -9.21 2.49 8.53
CA GLU A 276 -9.54 3.91 8.47
C GLU A 276 -9.76 4.37 7.02
N ARG A 277 -8.83 4.03 6.11
CA ARG A 277 -9.00 4.28 4.67
C ARG A 277 -10.26 3.64 4.08
N LEU A 278 -10.65 2.45 4.53
CA LEU A 278 -11.88 1.81 4.06
C LEU A 278 -13.13 2.57 4.52
N LYS A 279 -13.13 3.10 5.75
CA LYS A 279 -14.23 3.94 6.26
C LYS A 279 -14.34 5.24 5.47
N GLU A 280 -13.21 5.88 5.17
CA GLU A 280 -13.15 7.08 4.32
C GLU A 280 -13.71 6.80 2.92
N LEU A 281 -13.24 5.73 2.27
CA LEU A 281 -13.72 5.35 0.93
C LEU A 281 -15.22 4.99 0.94
N ALA A 282 -15.74 4.45 2.04
CA ALA A 282 -17.18 4.20 2.18
C ALA A 282 -17.97 5.52 2.24
N ARG A 283 -17.52 6.50 3.05
CA ARG A 283 -18.13 7.85 3.10
C ARG A 283 -18.11 8.54 1.73
N PHE A 284 -17.01 8.39 0.99
CA PHE A 284 -16.93 8.93 -0.35
C PHE A 284 -17.98 8.32 -1.29
N ARG A 285 -18.14 6.99 -1.26
CA ARG A 285 -19.11 6.30 -2.11
C ARG A 285 -20.54 6.74 -1.81
N THR A 286 -20.90 6.86 -0.53
CA THR A 286 -22.24 7.34 -0.15
C THR A 286 -22.47 8.77 -0.62
N LEU A 287 -21.47 9.65 -0.50
CA LEU A 287 -21.57 11.01 -1.02
C LEU A 287 -21.72 11.03 -2.55
N GLN A 288 -20.97 10.18 -3.26
CA GLN A 288 -21.09 10.06 -4.71
C GLN A 288 -22.49 9.59 -5.12
N GLU A 289 -23.04 8.59 -4.43
CA GLU A 289 -24.40 8.09 -4.65
C GLU A 289 -25.45 9.19 -4.39
N GLU A 290 -25.35 9.90 -3.25
CA GLU A 290 -26.23 11.04 -2.92
C GLU A 290 -26.14 12.18 -3.96
N ALA A 291 -24.93 12.48 -4.45
CA ALA A 291 -24.72 13.50 -5.49
C ALA A 291 -25.30 13.06 -6.85
N ASP A 292 -25.12 11.80 -7.24
CA ASP A 292 -25.68 11.24 -8.47
C ASP A 292 -27.22 11.21 -8.42
N GLU A 293 -27.81 10.89 -7.25
CA GLU A 293 -29.25 10.97 -7.00
C GLU A 293 -29.77 12.40 -7.13
N LEU A 294 -29.12 13.38 -6.49
CA LEU A 294 -29.49 14.79 -6.59
C LEU A 294 -29.41 15.28 -8.04
N LEU A 295 -28.32 14.99 -8.75
CA LEU A 295 -28.16 15.37 -10.16
C LEU A 295 -29.22 14.73 -11.05
N SER A 296 -29.60 13.48 -10.79
CA SER A 296 -30.68 12.80 -11.50
C SER A 296 -32.04 13.42 -11.19
N TRP A 297 -32.30 13.74 -9.92
CA TRP A 297 -33.54 14.38 -9.47
C TRP A 297 -33.71 15.75 -10.12
N THR A 298 -32.68 16.59 -10.10
CA THR A 298 -32.70 17.93 -10.72
C THR A 298 -33.01 17.84 -12.21
N LYS A 299 -32.37 16.92 -12.94
CA LYS A 299 -32.58 16.76 -14.40
C LYS A 299 -33.96 16.25 -14.79
N LYS A 300 -34.66 15.56 -13.90
CA LYS A 300 -35.97 14.96 -14.17
C LYS A 300 -37.06 15.74 -13.44
N VAL A 301 -37.23 15.45 -12.16
CA VAL A 301 -38.29 16.02 -11.32
C VAL A 301 -38.14 17.53 -11.20
N GLY A 302 -36.91 18.02 -11.04
CA GLY A 302 -36.64 19.46 -10.91
C GLY A 302 -37.07 20.24 -12.14
N GLU A 303 -36.58 19.86 -13.32
CA GLU A 303 -36.95 20.49 -14.59
C GLU A 303 -38.42 20.28 -14.95
N GLU A 304 -39.01 19.10 -14.72
CA GLU A 304 -40.43 18.83 -14.98
C GLU A 304 -41.35 19.70 -14.12
N THR A 305 -41.07 19.80 -12.82
CA THR A 305 -41.85 20.62 -11.89
C THR A 305 -41.75 22.10 -12.25
N LEU A 306 -40.54 22.57 -12.57
CA LEU A 306 -40.30 23.96 -12.98
C LEU A 306 -41.04 24.31 -14.28
N ASN A 307 -41.02 23.39 -15.26
CA ASN A 307 -41.75 23.57 -16.52
C ASN A 307 -43.26 23.57 -16.31
N SER A 308 -43.78 22.70 -15.43
CA SER A 308 -45.20 22.66 -15.08
C SER A 308 -45.67 23.97 -14.44
N LEU A 309 -44.92 24.48 -13.45
CA LEU A 309 -45.21 25.76 -12.80
C LEU A 309 -45.10 26.94 -13.78
N THR A 310 -44.12 26.93 -14.67
CA THR A 310 -43.97 27.94 -15.72
C THR A 310 -45.15 27.92 -16.69
N LEU A 311 -45.62 26.74 -17.08
CA LEU A 311 -46.77 26.60 -17.99
C LEU A 311 -48.08 27.03 -17.32
N LEU A 312 -48.29 26.67 -16.05
CA LEU A 312 -49.40 27.17 -15.26
C LEU A 312 -49.37 28.69 -15.18
N LEU A 313 -48.23 29.29 -14.80
CA LEU A 313 -48.05 30.74 -14.73
C LEU A 313 -48.41 31.45 -16.04
N ARG A 314 -48.11 30.86 -17.20
CA ARG A 314 -48.46 31.43 -18.52
C ARG A 314 -49.97 31.50 -18.77
N SER A 315 -50.72 30.57 -18.20
CA SER A 315 -52.17 30.39 -18.44
C SER A 315 -53.07 31.08 -17.42
N VAL A 316 -52.55 31.44 -16.24
CA VAL A 316 -53.31 32.12 -15.18
C VAL A 316 -53.74 33.52 -15.62
N GLY A 317 -54.97 33.92 -15.25
CA GLY A 317 -55.59 35.17 -15.71
C GLY A 317 -55.98 36.16 -14.61
N ASP A 318 -55.65 35.86 -13.36
CA ASP A 318 -56.15 36.55 -12.18
C ASP A 318 -55.08 36.58 -11.07
N ALA A 319 -55.17 37.55 -10.16
CA ALA A 319 -54.18 37.70 -9.10
C ALA A 319 -54.20 36.52 -8.11
N ALA A 320 -55.37 35.93 -7.86
CA ALA A 320 -55.53 34.79 -6.95
C ALA A 320 -54.82 33.54 -7.49
N GLY A 321 -55.00 33.20 -8.77
CA GLY A 321 -54.28 32.09 -9.40
C GLY A 321 -52.75 32.29 -9.42
N VAL A 322 -52.26 33.53 -9.61
CA VAL A 322 -50.79 33.77 -9.60
C VAL A 322 -50.25 33.57 -8.19
N LYS A 323 -51.02 33.97 -7.17
CA LYS A 323 -50.65 33.76 -5.77
C LYS A 323 -50.57 32.27 -5.40
N GLU A 324 -51.46 31.44 -5.95
CA GLU A 324 -51.42 29.98 -5.74
C GLU A 324 -50.16 29.37 -6.38
N VAL A 325 -49.87 29.70 -7.64
CA VAL A 325 -48.63 29.27 -8.33
C VAL A 325 -47.39 29.77 -7.60
N ALA A 326 -47.41 31.00 -7.07
CA ALA A 326 -46.32 31.56 -6.28
C ALA A 326 -46.08 30.78 -4.98
N ASN A 327 -47.13 30.42 -4.26
CA ASN A 327 -47.01 29.63 -3.02
C ASN A 327 -46.44 28.22 -3.29
N ASP A 328 -46.87 27.57 -4.37
CA ASP A 328 -46.36 26.25 -4.73
C ASP A 328 -44.93 26.30 -5.26
N PHE A 329 -44.58 27.34 -6.02
CA PHE A 329 -43.21 27.62 -6.40
C PHE A 329 -42.32 27.89 -5.18
N GLU A 330 -42.79 28.65 -4.20
CA GLU A 330 -42.02 28.99 -3.00
C GLU A 330 -41.68 27.73 -2.18
N LYS A 331 -42.63 26.81 -1.99
CA LYS A 331 -42.37 25.51 -1.34
C LYS A 331 -41.30 24.72 -2.11
N PHE A 332 -41.42 24.65 -3.43
CA PHE A 332 -40.48 23.94 -4.28
C PHE A 332 -39.08 24.59 -4.28
N PHE A 333 -39.03 25.93 -4.29
CA PHE A 333 -37.81 26.71 -4.21
C PHE A 333 -37.05 26.42 -2.92
N PHE A 334 -37.72 26.48 -1.76
CA PHE A 334 -37.10 26.18 -0.48
C PHE A 334 -36.61 24.74 -0.41
N GLN A 335 -37.38 23.78 -0.93
CA GLN A 335 -36.95 22.38 -0.99
C GLN A 335 -35.69 22.19 -1.83
N CYS A 336 -35.62 22.80 -3.02
CA CYS A 336 -34.44 22.73 -3.89
C CYS A 336 -33.21 23.34 -3.23
N MET A 337 -33.39 24.51 -2.61
CA MET A 337 -32.30 25.23 -1.96
C MET A 337 -31.75 24.44 -0.78
N ASP A 338 -32.62 23.96 0.13
CA ASP A 338 -32.23 23.16 1.30
C ASP A 338 -31.46 21.89 0.92
N ILE A 339 -31.98 21.10 -0.04
CA ILE A 339 -31.33 19.87 -0.49
C ILE A 339 -29.97 20.18 -1.13
N SER A 340 -29.89 21.23 -1.95
CA SER A 340 -28.64 21.59 -2.65
C SER A 340 -27.55 22.09 -1.70
N GLU A 341 -27.91 22.94 -0.72
CA GLU A 341 -26.97 23.51 0.24
C GLU A 341 -26.43 22.42 1.16
N ARG A 342 -27.32 21.59 1.71
CA ARG A 342 -26.93 20.47 2.56
C ARG A 342 -25.97 19.51 1.88
N GLN A 343 -26.16 19.23 0.59
CA GLN A 343 -25.27 18.34 -0.16
C GLN A 343 -23.91 18.99 -0.47
N ILE A 344 -23.90 20.28 -0.83
CA ILE A 344 -22.66 21.02 -1.09
C ILE A 344 -21.83 21.15 0.20
N GLU A 345 -22.48 21.44 1.34
CA GLU A 345 -21.83 21.50 2.66
C GLU A 345 -21.19 20.17 3.02
N LYS A 346 -21.94 19.06 2.98
CA LYS A 346 -21.41 17.71 3.20
C LYS A 346 -20.19 17.41 2.31
N SER A 347 -20.25 17.79 1.04
CA SER A 347 -19.16 17.57 0.07
C SER A 347 -17.92 18.41 0.37
N ASN A 348 -18.12 19.66 0.82
CA ASN A 348 -17.05 20.57 1.22
C ASN A 348 -16.40 20.13 2.53
N ASP A 349 -17.18 19.73 3.52
CA ASP A 349 -16.69 19.23 4.82
C ASP A 349 -15.81 18.00 4.62
N LEU A 350 -16.28 17.04 3.81
CA LEU A 350 -15.51 15.85 3.47
C LEU A 350 -14.23 16.21 2.70
N TYR A 351 -14.28 17.23 1.84
CA TYR A 351 -13.13 17.70 1.07
C TYR A 351 -12.06 18.36 1.97
N GLU A 352 -12.46 19.22 2.90
CA GLU A 352 -11.53 19.85 3.85
C GLU A 352 -10.93 18.81 4.82
N GLU A 353 -11.70 17.81 5.26
CA GLU A 353 -11.19 16.67 6.05
C GLU A 353 -10.09 15.92 5.27
N CYS A 354 -10.30 15.71 3.96
CA CYS A 354 -9.36 15.02 3.06
C CYS A 354 -8.13 15.85 2.67
N LYS A 355 -8.22 17.18 2.66
CA LYS A 355 -7.13 18.10 2.25
C LYS A 355 -5.92 18.05 3.17
N SER A 356 -6.12 17.64 4.42
CA SER A 356 -5.05 17.37 5.38
C SER A 356 -4.11 16.21 4.95
N ILE A 357 -4.56 15.37 4.00
CA ILE A 357 -3.84 14.20 3.49
C ILE A 357 -3.27 14.54 2.11
N LYS A 358 -1.93 14.70 2.02
CA LYS A 358 -1.15 15.14 0.83
C LYS A 358 -1.20 14.22 -0.41
N ASP A 359 -2.16 13.31 -0.53
CA ASP A 359 -2.21 12.34 -1.63
C ASP A 359 -3.06 12.84 -2.82
N SER A 360 -2.90 12.17 -3.97
CA SER A 360 -3.77 12.22 -5.17
C SER A 360 -5.25 11.81 -4.92
N LYS A 361 -5.68 11.81 -3.65
CA LYS A 361 -7.01 11.48 -3.13
C LYS A 361 -7.99 12.65 -3.19
N GLY A 362 -7.50 13.88 -3.07
CA GLY A 362 -8.36 15.07 -3.10
C GLY A 362 -8.92 15.38 -4.49
N GLN A 363 -8.28 14.90 -5.57
CA GLN A 363 -8.70 15.19 -6.94
C GLN A 363 -10.11 14.65 -7.27
N PRO A 364 -10.43 13.36 -7.07
CA PRO A 364 -11.77 12.85 -7.35
C PRO A 364 -12.88 13.54 -6.55
N LEU A 365 -12.60 13.88 -5.28
CA LEU A 365 -13.55 14.59 -4.43
C LEU A 365 -13.73 16.03 -4.87
N LYS A 366 -12.63 16.71 -5.19
CA LYS A 366 -12.67 18.06 -5.75
C LYS A 366 -13.46 18.10 -7.05
N GLU A 367 -13.24 17.14 -7.94
CA GLU A 367 -13.95 17.03 -9.21
C GLU A 367 -15.45 16.79 -8.99
N LEU A 368 -15.82 15.88 -8.07
CA LEU A 368 -17.21 15.64 -7.70
C LEU A 368 -17.87 16.90 -7.13
N THR A 369 -17.25 17.54 -6.13
CA THR A 369 -17.75 18.77 -5.50
C THR A 369 -17.90 19.90 -6.54
N SER A 370 -16.91 20.08 -7.41
CA SER A 370 -16.92 21.13 -8.44
C SER A 370 -18.05 20.89 -9.45
N ASN A 371 -18.23 19.65 -9.90
CA ASN A 371 -19.30 19.30 -10.83
C ASN A 371 -20.68 19.54 -10.20
N LEU A 372 -20.88 19.08 -8.96
CA LEU A 372 -22.11 19.30 -8.21
C LEU A 372 -22.43 20.80 -8.08
N GLN A 373 -21.45 21.61 -7.68
CA GLN A 373 -21.61 23.06 -7.55
C GLN A 373 -21.99 23.74 -8.87
N ILE A 374 -21.34 23.37 -9.98
CA ILE A 374 -21.64 23.94 -11.31
C ILE A 374 -23.08 23.62 -11.72
N GLN A 375 -23.49 22.35 -11.60
CA GLN A 375 -24.83 21.91 -12.01
C GLN A 375 -25.91 22.53 -11.12
N MET A 376 -25.71 22.56 -9.80
CA MET A 376 -26.66 23.18 -8.88
C MET A 376 -26.76 24.69 -9.09
N LYS A 377 -25.64 25.38 -9.35
CA LYS A 377 -25.66 26.81 -9.67
C LYS A 377 -26.50 27.11 -10.92
N ALA A 378 -26.30 26.35 -11.99
CA ALA A 378 -27.08 26.51 -13.22
C ALA A 378 -28.58 26.28 -13.00
N PHE A 379 -28.96 25.33 -12.13
CA PHE A 379 -30.35 25.12 -11.79
C PHE A 379 -30.93 26.22 -10.89
N LYS A 380 -30.15 26.73 -9.93
CA LYS A 380 -30.53 27.88 -9.08
C LYS A 380 -30.79 29.14 -9.92
N GLU A 381 -29.97 29.42 -10.93
CA GLU A 381 -30.19 30.55 -11.84
C GLU A 381 -31.55 30.44 -12.56
N LYS A 382 -31.92 29.25 -13.04
CA LYS A 382 -33.26 29.01 -13.64
C LYS A 382 -34.41 29.20 -12.65
N LEU A 383 -34.22 28.80 -11.40
CA LEU A 383 -35.21 29.01 -10.35
C LEU A 383 -35.42 30.51 -10.12
N GLU A 384 -34.34 31.29 -9.99
CA GLU A 384 -34.44 32.75 -9.82
C GLU A 384 -35.09 33.43 -11.02
N ASP A 385 -34.76 33.04 -12.26
CA ASP A 385 -35.43 33.56 -13.46
C ASP A 385 -36.95 33.31 -13.44
N THR A 386 -37.37 32.15 -12.93
CA THR A 386 -38.78 31.80 -12.82
C THR A 386 -39.46 32.57 -11.70
N ARG A 387 -38.78 32.76 -10.56
CA ARG A 387 -39.23 33.60 -9.46
C ARG A 387 -39.51 35.04 -9.92
N VAL A 388 -38.59 35.64 -10.66
CA VAL A 388 -38.77 37.00 -11.20
C VAL A 388 -39.99 37.08 -12.11
N LYS A 389 -40.26 36.06 -12.94
CA LYS A 389 -41.46 36.01 -13.80
C LYS A 389 -42.75 35.93 -12.99
N ILE A 390 -42.75 35.18 -11.88
CA ILE A 390 -43.89 35.09 -10.96
C ILE A 390 -44.13 36.45 -10.29
N GLU A 391 -43.08 37.10 -9.80
CA GLU A 391 -43.16 38.44 -9.18
C GLU A 391 -43.65 39.51 -10.19
N ASP A 392 -43.11 39.51 -11.42
CA ASP A 392 -43.54 40.40 -12.50
C ASP A 392 -45.02 40.13 -12.87
N SER A 393 -45.45 38.86 -12.94
CA SER A 393 -46.87 38.50 -13.18
C SER A 393 -47.78 38.98 -12.04
N SER A 394 -47.38 38.74 -10.79
CA SER A 394 -48.15 39.14 -9.61
C SER A 394 -48.32 40.66 -9.56
N ARG A 395 -47.26 41.41 -9.86
CA ARG A 395 -47.30 42.87 -9.91
C ARG A 395 -48.22 43.39 -11.02
N CYS A 396 -48.22 42.77 -12.20
CA CYS A 396 -49.16 43.11 -13.27
C CYS A 396 -50.62 42.90 -12.86
N PHE A 397 -50.98 41.74 -12.31
CA PHE A 397 -52.38 41.49 -11.93
C PHE A 397 -52.84 42.37 -10.76
N LEU A 398 -51.96 42.66 -9.80
CA LEU A 398 -52.28 43.61 -8.72
C LEU A 398 -52.51 45.03 -9.26
N LEU A 399 -51.71 45.48 -10.23
CA LEU A 399 -51.90 46.80 -10.86
C LEU A 399 -53.23 46.87 -11.65
N LEU A 400 -53.61 45.79 -12.33
CA LEU A 400 -54.91 45.68 -13.01
C LEU A 400 -56.09 45.75 -12.02
N GLU A 401 -55.93 45.20 -10.82
CA GLU A 401 -56.97 45.26 -9.77
C GLU A 401 -57.02 46.61 -9.04
N SER A 402 -55.87 47.25 -8.78
CA SER A 402 -55.79 48.47 -7.97
C SER A 402 -56.02 49.77 -8.75
N CYS A 403 -55.71 49.78 -10.04
CA CYS A 403 -55.76 50.97 -10.88
C CYS A 403 -56.78 50.78 -12.02
N GLN A 404 -58.05 51.05 -11.73
CA GLN A 404 -59.08 51.14 -12.76
C GLN A 404 -58.70 52.25 -13.76
N GLY A 405 -58.35 51.85 -14.98
CA GLY A 405 -57.94 52.75 -16.07
C GLY A 405 -56.44 52.83 -16.36
N ILE A 406 -55.60 51.96 -15.78
CA ILE A 406 -54.15 51.91 -16.09
C ILE A 406 -53.86 51.64 -17.58
N LEU A 407 -54.86 51.12 -18.30
CA LEU A 407 -54.81 50.81 -19.73
C LEU A 407 -55.44 51.89 -20.61
N ASP A 408 -56.07 52.93 -20.04
CA ASP A 408 -56.93 53.86 -20.76
C ASP A 408 -56.19 55.13 -21.25
N ASP A 409 -55.08 55.52 -20.61
CA ASP A 409 -54.29 56.71 -20.96
C ASP A 409 -52.87 56.39 -21.47
N ASP A 410 -52.36 57.23 -22.41
CA ASP A 410 -50.96 57.28 -22.89
C ASP A 410 -49.99 57.82 -21.84
N SER A 411 -50.04 57.22 -20.65
CA SER A 411 -49.18 57.55 -19.53
C SER A 411 -47.90 56.71 -19.55
N LYS A 412 -46.84 57.25 -18.95
CA LYS A 412 -45.61 56.50 -18.68
C LYS A 412 -45.88 55.19 -17.91
N GLU A 413 -46.94 55.17 -17.10
CA GLU A 413 -47.36 54.02 -16.29
C GLU A 413 -47.89 52.87 -17.16
N GLN A 414 -48.60 53.18 -18.25
CA GLN A 414 -49.07 52.20 -19.23
C GLN A 414 -47.90 51.56 -20.00
N GLU A 415 -46.91 52.35 -20.43
CA GLU A 415 -45.71 51.81 -21.08
C GLU A 415 -44.92 50.87 -20.15
N ASP A 416 -44.77 51.27 -18.89
CA ASP A 416 -44.05 50.48 -17.90
C ASP A 416 -44.82 49.19 -17.54
N PHE A 417 -46.15 49.23 -17.52
CA PHE A 417 -47.01 48.05 -17.43
C PHE A 417 -46.82 47.10 -18.61
N ILE A 418 -46.81 47.60 -19.86
CA ILE A 418 -46.60 46.77 -21.06
C ILE A 418 -45.21 46.13 -21.06
N LYS A 419 -44.18 46.84 -20.60
CA LYS A 419 -42.82 46.28 -20.44
C LYS A 419 -42.81 45.17 -19.37
N LEU A 420 -43.50 45.37 -18.25
CA LEU A 420 -43.62 44.40 -17.17
C LEU A 420 -44.40 43.14 -17.61
N ALA A 421 -45.52 43.31 -18.32
CA ALA A 421 -46.33 42.22 -18.85
C ALA A 421 -45.58 41.39 -19.91
N LYS A 422 -44.71 42.02 -20.70
CA LYS A 422 -43.84 41.29 -21.64
C LYS A 422 -42.74 40.49 -20.92
N ARG A 423 -42.19 41.04 -19.84
CA ARG A 423 -41.16 40.37 -19.02
C ARG A 423 -41.72 39.18 -18.23
N SER A 424 -42.95 39.29 -17.76
CA SER A 424 -43.64 38.23 -17.02
C SER A 424 -43.86 36.98 -17.88
N GLY A 425 -43.99 37.14 -19.20
CA GLY A 425 -44.17 36.05 -20.15
C GLY A 425 -45.54 35.37 -20.08
N ASN A 426 -46.50 35.95 -19.33
CA ASN A 426 -47.85 35.44 -19.20
C ASN A 426 -48.69 35.77 -20.44
N GLU A 427 -49.34 34.75 -21.03
CA GLU A 427 -50.03 34.90 -22.31
C GLU A 427 -51.28 35.78 -22.21
N LYS A 428 -52.01 35.71 -21.10
CA LYS A 428 -53.20 36.53 -20.87
C LYS A 428 -52.83 38.01 -20.67
N LEU A 429 -51.79 38.31 -19.91
CA LEU A 429 -51.28 39.68 -19.76
C LEU A 429 -50.80 40.24 -21.11
N ILE A 430 -50.10 39.43 -21.90
CA ILE A 430 -49.65 39.82 -23.25
C ILE A 430 -50.84 40.06 -24.19
N GLN A 431 -51.90 39.23 -24.13
CA GLN A 431 -53.13 39.42 -24.91
C GLN A 431 -53.85 40.70 -24.50
N ILE A 432 -53.99 40.98 -23.20
CA ILE A 432 -54.57 42.23 -22.69
C ILE A 432 -53.81 43.44 -23.25
N CYS A 433 -52.47 43.41 -23.22
CA CYS A 433 -51.65 44.48 -23.80
C CYS A 433 -51.76 44.60 -25.33
N LYS A 434 -52.06 43.53 -26.06
CA LYS A 434 -52.25 43.55 -27.52
C LYS A 434 -53.60 44.14 -27.90
N ASN A 435 -54.67 43.73 -27.21
CA ASN A 435 -56.02 44.23 -27.46
C ASN A 435 -56.10 45.76 -27.24
N VAL A 436 -55.37 46.29 -26.26
CA VAL A 436 -55.26 47.74 -26.00
C VAL A 436 -54.51 48.48 -27.12
N LYS A 437 -53.60 47.82 -27.82
CA LYS A 437 -52.91 48.41 -29.00
C LYS A 437 -53.79 48.37 -30.24
N GLU A 438 -54.48 47.26 -30.49
CA GLU A 438 -55.39 47.09 -31.63
C GLU A 438 -56.58 48.07 -31.55
N HIS A 439 -57.14 48.30 -30.36
CA HIS A 439 -58.17 49.32 -30.14
C HIS A 439 -57.70 50.75 -30.45
N ARG A 440 -56.39 51.00 -30.41
CA ARG A 440 -55.77 52.29 -30.73
C ARG A 440 -55.58 52.47 -32.23
N ASP A 441 -55.12 51.44 -32.93
CA ASP A 441 -54.94 51.44 -34.39
C ASP A 441 -56.28 51.59 -35.14
N ASP A 442 -57.41 51.16 -34.55
CA ASP A 442 -58.76 51.36 -35.08
C ASP A 442 -59.35 52.77 -34.83
N LEU A 443 -58.86 53.51 -33.83
CA LEU A 443 -59.32 54.89 -33.52
C LEU A 443 -58.58 55.97 -34.33
N ASP A 444 -57.43 55.64 -34.93
CA ASP A 444 -56.62 56.56 -35.74
C ASP A 444 -56.94 56.51 -37.26
N GLN A 445 -58.02 55.84 -37.69
CA GLN A 445 -58.48 55.91 -39.09
C GLN A 445 -59.49 57.06 -39.34
N PRO A 446 -59.22 58.02 -40.26
CA PRO A 446 -60.13 59.10 -40.58
C PRO A 446 -61.24 58.68 -41.57
N PRO A 447 -62.45 59.31 -41.53
CA PRO A 447 -63.58 58.95 -42.40
C PRO A 447 -63.49 59.56 -43.82
N ASP A 448 -64.09 58.81 -44.75
CA ASP A 448 -64.03 58.87 -46.22
C ASP A 448 -64.13 60.23 -46.95
N LYS A 449 -63.53 60.28 -48.15
CA LYS A 449 -64.13 60.95 -49.32
C LYS A 449 -63.86 60.22 -50.64
N GLU A 450 -64.96 59.79 -51.25
CA GLU A 450 -65.09 59.38 -52.64
C GLU A 450 -64.61 60.48 -53.62
N GLN A 451 -63.89 60.10 -54.70
CA GLN A 451 -64.39 60.14 -56.09
C GLN A 451 -63.26 60.04 -57.15
N SER A 452 -63.46 59.06 -58.04
CA SER A 452 -63.32 59.13 -59.51
C SER A 452 -61.98 58.82 -60.21
N GLN A 453 -62.02 57.68 -60.94
CA GLN A 453 -61.60 57.46 -62.34
C GLN A 453 -60.10 57.47 -62.71
N GLN A 454 -59.54 56.32 -63.08
CA GLN A 454 -59.44 55.84 -64.49
C GLN A 454 -58.58 54.56 -64.62
N ASP A 455 -59.17 53.51 -65.21
CA ASP A 455 -58.62 52.64 -66.26
C ASP A 455 -57.17 52.12 -66.19
N LYS A 456 -56.99 50.81 -65.92
CA LYS A 456 -56.75 49.78 -66.96
C LYS A 456 -56.54 48.36 -66.38
N SER A 457 -57.02 47.41 -67.15
CA SER A 457 -57.32 45.99 -66.91
C SER A 457 -56.08 45.04 -66.99
N PRO A 458 -56.21 43.69 -66.92
CA PRO A 458 -55.45 42.78 -66.03
C PRO A 458 -54.54 41.81 -66.86
N PRO A 459 -54.11 40.55 -66.48
CA PRO A 459 -54.80 39.44 -65.76
C PRO A 459 -53.93 38.75 -64.64
N TYR A 460 -54.55 38.12 -63.61
CA TYR A 460 -54.89 36.67 -63.47
C TYR A 460 -53.69 35.69 -63.45
N CYS A 461 -53.63 34.59 -62.69
CA CYS A 461 -54.04 34.14 -61.36
C CYS A 461 -53.50 32.69 -61.20
N GLN A 462 -53.73 32.12 -60.01
CA GLN A 462 -53.80 30.69 -59.65
C GLN A 462 -52.46 30.00 -59.27
N ALA A 463 -52.24 29.65 -58.00
CA ALA A 463 -52.87 28.54 -57.23
C ALA A 463 -52.43 27.17 -57.83
N GLU A 464 -51.98 26.13 -57.12
CA GLU A 464 -52.31 25.66 -55.78
C GLU A 464 -51.50 24.35 -55.49
N ILE A 465 -51.25 24.03 -54.19
CA ILE A 465 -51.13 22.71 -53.50
C ILE A 465 -50.11 21.61 -53.96
N SER A 466 -49.34 21.07 -52.99
CA SER A 466 -49.28 19.62 -52.57
C SER A 466 -47.89 18.96 -52.36
N ALA A 467 -47.67 18.51 -51.12
CA ALA A 467 -47.26 17.16 -50.66
C ALA A 467 -45.97 16.41 -51.13
N SER A 468 -45.05 16.23 -50.15
CA SER A 468 -44.40 14.99 -49.63
C SER A 468 -43.59 13.96 -50.48
N SER A 469 -42.57 13.38 -49.79
CA SER A 469 -41.90 12.03 -49.90
C SER A 469 -40.63 11.87 -50.80
N THR A 470 -39.38 11.81 -50.25
CA THR A 470 -38.48 10.66 -49.81
C THR A 470 -37.95 9.74 -50.95
N PRO A 471 -36.83 8.94 -50.88
CA PRO A 471 -35.85 8.57 -49.80
C PRO A 471 -34.31 8.36 -50.13
N LYS A 472 -33.45 8.26 -49.07
CA LYS A 472 -32.24 7.37 -48.82
C LYS A 472 -30.92 7.47 -49.67
N PRO A 473 -29.74 6.93 -49.23
CA PRO A 473 -29.47 5.93 -48.16
C PRO A 473 -28.30 6.18 -47.15
N GLN A 474 -28.20 5.23 -46.19
CA GLN A 474 -27.27 5.10 -45.06
C GLN A 474 -26.03 4.19 -45.36
N ASN A 475 -25.08 4.17 -44.40
CA ASN A 475 -24.00 3.20 -44.10
C ASN A 475 -22.67 3.32 -44.88
N THR A 476 -21.45 3.14 -44.33
CA THR A 476 -20.94 2.52 -43.08
C THR A 476 -19.46 2.90 -42.82
N GLN A 477 -19.08 3.05 -41.54
CA GLN A 477 -17.80 2.76 -40.83
C GLN A 477 -16.41 3.09 -41.43
N ILE A 478 -15.55 3.79 -40.65
CA ILE A 478 -14.36 3.23 -39.94
C ILE A 478 -13.77 4.30 -38.99
N ARG A 479 -13.66 3.96 -37.70
CA ARG A 479 -13.08 4.76 -36.62
C ARG A 479 -11.64 4.28 -36.37
N ARG A 480 -10.61 5.08 -36.63
CA ARG A 480 -9.24 4.83 -36.11
C ARG A 480 -9.05 5.61 -34.80
N ARG A 481 -8.68 4.89 -33.73
CA ARG A 481 -8.33 5.47 -32.42
C ARG A 481 -6.95 6.13 -32.52
N SER A 482 -6.82 7.40 -32.13
CA SER A 482 -5.53 7.99 -31.76
C SER A 482 -5.32 7.80 -30.27
N VAL A 483 -4.25 7.09 -29.91
CA VAL A 483 -3.77 6.95 -28.53
C VAL A 483 -3.01 8.23 -28.18
N SER A 484 -3.45 8.96 -27.15
CA SER A 484 -2.68 10.09 -26.62
C SER A 484 -1.52 9.56 -25.77
N SER A 485 -0.33 9.50 -26.34
CA SER A 485 0.91 9.41 -25.56
C SER A 485 1.30 10.81 -25.10
N LEU A 486 1.29 11.08 -23.80
CA LEU A 486 1.90 12.28 -23.22
C LEU A 486 3.41 12.24 -23.53
N ALA A 487 3.90 13.16 -24.37
CA ALA A 487 5.33 13.36 -24.56
C ALA A 487 5.83 14.36 -23.52
N PHE A 488 6.68 13.91 -22.59
CA PHE A 488 7.40 14.82 -21.69
C PHE A 488 8.45 15.58 -22.50
N ILE A 489 8.31 16.90 -22.58
CA ILE A 489 9.29 17.78 -23.21
C ILE A 489 10.31 18.18 -22.14
N TYR A 490 11.45 17.51 -22.12
CA TYR A 490 12.56 17.86 -21.23
C TYR A 490 13.20 19.18 -21.69
N HIS A 491 13.47 20.08 -20.75
CA HIS A 491 13.98 21.42 -21.04
C HIS A 491 15.49 21.43 -21.36
N CYS A 492 16.19 20.32 -21.12
CA CYS A 492 17.61 20.10 -21.43
C CYS A 492 17.90 18.59 -21.52
N ASN A 493 18.86 18.17 -22.35
CA ASN A 493 19.24 16.76 -22.52
C ASN A 493 19.75 16.10 -21.23
N HIS A 494 20.38 16.85 -20.32
CA HIS A 494 20.80 16.33 -19.00
C HIS A 494 19.61 15.89 -18.13
N HIS A 495 18.49 16.63 -18.22
CA HIS A 495 17.27 16.32 -17.48
C HIS A 495 16.53 15.09 -18.03
N ALA A 496 16.70 14.79 -19.33
CA ALA A 496 16.23 13.55 -19.94
C ALA A 496 17.11 12.34 -19.56
N ALA A 497 18.38 12.58 -19.22
CA ALA A 497 19.34 11.55 -18.78
C ALA A 497 19.30 11.28 -17.26
N GLY A 498 18.54 12.08 -16.49
CA GLY A 498 18.36 11.87 -15.05
C GLY A 498 19.41 12.55 -14.15
N GLU A 499 20.22 13.46 -14.69
CA GLU A 499 21.20 14.24 -13.90
C GLU A 499 20.62 15.58 -13.44
N MET A 500 20.93 15.97 -12.20
CA MET A 500 20.48 17.24 -11.60
C MET A 500 21.24 18.41 -12.23
N CYS A 501 20.55 19.22 -13.05
CA CYS A 501 21.14 20.39 -13.72
C CYS A 501 20.45 21.67 -13.23
N ASN A 502 21.24 22.65 -12.75
CA ASN A 502 20.77 23.89 -12.12
C ASN A 502 20.37 25.01 -13.11
N CYS A 503 19.92 24.68 -14.31
CA CYS A 503 19.42 25.69 -15.25
C CYS A 503 18.09 26.25 -14.73
N CYS A 504 18.10 27.53 -14.33
CA CYS A 504 17.08 28.21 -13.54
C CYS A 504 15.62 27.91 -13.93
N GLU A 505 14.82 27.52 -12.94
CA GLU A 505 13.37 27.64 -12.95
C GLU A 505 13.01 29.13 -12.98
N SER A 506 12.37 29.58 -14.05
CA SER A 506 11.61 30.83 -14.00
C SER A 506 10.14 30.50 -14.23
N ASP A 507 9.36 30.68 -13.18
CA ASP A 507 7.89 30.69 -13.20
C ASP A 507 7.40 31.60 -14.33
N ALA A 508 6.89 31.01 -15.40
CA ALA A 508 6.11 31.72 -16.39
C ALA A 508 4.87 30.88 -16.68
N GLU A 509 3.76 31.36 -16.16
CA GLU A 509 2.41 30.82 -16.32
C GLU A 509 2.09 30.49 -17.78
N ASN A 510 1.44 29.34 -17.97
CA ASN A 510 0.98 28.85 -19.26
C ASN A 510 -0.14 29.74 -19.84
N SER A 511 0.23 30.81 -20.55
CA SER A 511 -0.65 31.43 -21.55
C SER A 511 0.15 32.18 -22.63
N VAL A 512 0.92 31.46 -23.46
CA VAL A 512 1.64 32.12 -24.57
C VAL A 512 1.51 31.39 -25.90
N SER A 513 1.11 32.16 -26.92
CA SER A 513 0.82 31.79 -28.31
C SER A 513 1.96 31.05 -29.03
N TYR A 514 1.58 30.16 -29.96
CA TYR A 514 2.44 29.28 -30.78
C TYR A 514 3.60 30.00 -31.50
N LYS A 515 3.46 31.30 -31.80
CA LYS A 515 4.53 32.10 -32.43
C LYS A 515 5.69 32.41 -31.48
N LEU A 516 5.48 32.47 -30.15
CA LEU A 516 6.56 32.67 -29.19
C LEU A 516 7.34 31.36 -28.94
N LYS A 517 6.68 30.20 -29.04
CA LYS A 517 7.29 28.86 -28.95
C LYS A 517 8.41 28.64 -29.98
N LYS A 518 8.23 29.12 -31.22
CA LYS A 518 9.24 28.95 -32.28
C LYS A 518 10.50 29.81 -32.05
N LYS A 519 10.35 30.99 -31.44
CA LYS A 519 11.48 31.84 -31.04
C LYS A 519 12.21 31.26 -29.81
N TYR A 520 11.48 30.72 -28.83
CA TYR A 520 12.05 30.12 -27.62
C TYR A 520 12.87 28.86 -27.88
N ILE A 521 12.44 28.02 -28.84
CA ILE A 521 13.17 26.81 -29.27
C ILE A 521 14.50 27.16 -29.97
N GLN A 522 14.57 28.28 -30.71
CA GLN A 522 15.83 28.73 -31.31
C GLN A 522 16.82 29.28 -30.28
N THR A 523 16.35 29.85 -29.17
CA THR A 523 17.23 30.35 -28.09
C THR A 523 17.80 29.22 -27.22
N LEU A 524 17.14 28.04 -27.18
CA LEU A 524 17.60 26.85 -26.44
C LEU A 524 18.81 26.14 -27.07
N GLN A 525 19.19 26.47 -28.31
CA GLN A 525 20.43 25.94 -28.91
C GLN A 525 21.72 26.57 -28.34
N ASN A 526 21.62 27.64 -27.55
CA ASN A 526 22.77 28.35 -26.99
C ASN A 526 22.87 28.22 -25.46
N CYS A 527 22.60 27.03 -24.90
CA CYS A 527 23.03 26.78 -23.52
C CYS A 527 24.56 26.76 -23.44
N VAL A 528 25.12 27.54 -22.52
CA VAL A 528 26.57 27.62 -22.21
C VAL A 528 27.17 26.26 -21.80
N CYS A 529 26.31 25.29 -21.48
CA CYS A 529 26.65 23.93 -21.13
C CYS A 529 27.16 23.05 -22.30
N ASN A 530 27.17 23.55 -23.55
CA ASN A 530 27.68 22.82 -24.72
C ASN A 530 29.20 23.00 -24.96
N SER A 531 29.94 23.49 -23.96
CA SER A 531 31.39 23.76 -24.06
C SER A 531 32.21 22.54 -23.68
N GLY A 532 32.13 21.47 -24.48
CA GLY A 532 32.92 20.28 -24.25
C GLY A 532 32.51 19.16 -25.21
N ARG A 533 33.04 19.19 -26.43
CA ARG A 533 33.03 18.00 -27.29
C ARG A 533 33.87 16.94 -26.59
N ASP A 534 33.25 15.84 -26.17
CA ASP A 534 33.81 14.51 -26.36
C ASP A 534 32.68 13.46 -26.38
N THR A 535 32.48 12.93 -27.58
CA THR A 535 31.84 11.67 -27.98
C THR A 535 31.02 10.89 -26.93
N LEU A 536 29.69 11.03 -26.99
CA LEU A 536 28.76 10.02 -26.44
C LEU A 536 28.62 8.84 -27.41
N GLU A 537 29.51 7.85 -27.28
CA GLU A 537 29.25 6.51 -27.79
C GLU A 537 28.14 5.84 -26.97
N ARG A 538 27.09 5.42 -27.68
CA ARG A 538 25.99 4.63 -27.15
C ARG A 538 26.51 3.24 -26.77
N LYS A 539 26.73 2.95 -25.48
CA LYS A 539 27.05 1.59 -25.02
C LYS A 539 25.83 0.89 -24.41
N ASN A 540 25.51 -0.24 -25.03
CA ASN A 540 24.48 -1.19 -24.63
C ASN A 540 24.78 -1.82 -23.27
N SER A 541 23.67 -2.19 -22.61
CA SER A 541 23.52 -3.23 -21.58
C SER A 541 24.73 -4.13 -21.32
N GLY A 542 25.32 -4.01 -20.14
CA GLY A 542 26.29 -4.95 -19.60
C GLY A 542 27.16 -4.29 -18.52
N THR A 543 27.28 -4.94 -17.37
CA THR A 543 28.20 -4.62 -16.24
C THR A 543 27.88 -3.37 -15.40
N LEU A 544 26.99 -3.53 -14.41
CA LEU A 544 27.09 -2.82 -13.13
C LEU A 544 27.80 -3.74 -12.13
N GLY A 545 29.13 -3.61 -12.06
CA GLY A 545 29.93 -4.10 -10.96
C GLY A 545 30.27 -2.93 -10.04
N GLY A 546 29.89 -3.03 -8.76
CA GLY A 546 30.54 -2.29 -7.69
C GLY A 546 29.91 -0.95 -7.27
N ILE A 547 28.70 -0.98 -6.69
CA ILE A 547 28.34 -0.03 -5.62
C ILE A 547 27.64 -0.84 -4.52
N LYS A 548 28.34 -1.02 -3.40
CA LYS A 548 27.83 -1.67 -2.18
C LYS A 548 27.14 -0.57 -1.35
N GLU A 549 25.81 -0.47 -1.42
CA GLU A 549 25.03 0.18 -0.35
C GLU A 549 24.92 -0.84 0.80
N GLU A 550 25.71 -0.64 1.87
CA GLU A 550 25.54 -1.37 3.12
C GLU A 550 24.33 -0.78 3.86
N ARG A 551 23.14 -1.32 3.57
CA ARG A 551 21.97 -1.17 4.45
C ARG A 551 21.85 -2.46 5.26
N GLU A 552 22.14 -2.38 6.56
CA GLU A 552 21.77 -3.42 7.51
C GLU A 552 20.24 -3.47 7.62
N SER A 553 19.59 -4.17 6.68
CA SER A 553 18.18 -4.54 6.83
C SER A 553 18.05 -5.69 7.84
N VAL A 554 16.93 -5.73 8.56
CA VAL A 554 16.57 -6.81 9.49
C VAL A 554 16.56 -8.19 8.81
N GLU A 555 16.49 -8.23 7.48
CA GLU A 555 16.62 -9.45 6.68
C GLU A 555 18.04 -10.07 6.82
N ASN A 556 19.09 -9.25 6.98
CA ASN A 556 20.46 -9.71 7.18
C ASN A 556 20.69 -10.38 8.55
N LEU A 557 19.80 -10.19 9.53
CA LEU A 557 19.90 -10.83 10.86
C LEU A 557 19.33 -12.25 10.88
N LEU A 558 18.43 -12.59 9.93
CA LEU A 558 17.80 -13.91 9.85
C LEU A 558 18.46 -14.83 8.80
N GLU A 559 19.33 -14.28 7.96
CA GLU A 559 20.07 -15.02 6.92
C GLU A 559 21.51 -15.37 7.32
N LYS A 560 22.04 -14.80 8.40
CA LYS A 560 23.36 -15.18 8.95
C LYS A 560 23.21 -16.41 9.86
N ASN A 561 23.34 -17.59 9.27
CA ASN A 561 23.71 -18.83 9.98
C ASN A 561 25.23 -18.90 10.17
#